data_AF-A0A261TMU9-F1
#
_entry.id   AF-A0A261TMU9-F1
#
_cell.length_a   1.000
_cell.length_b   1.000
_cell.length_c   1.000
_cell.angle_alpha   90.00
_cell.angle_beta   90.00
_cell.angle_gamma   90.00
#
_symmetry.space_group_name_H-M   'P 1'
#
loop_
_entity.id
_entity.type
_entity.pdbx_description
1 polymer ?
#
loop_
_entity_poly.entity_id
_entity_poly.type
_entity_poly.pdbx_seq_one_letter_code
_entity_poly.pdbx_strand_id
1 'polypeptide(L)'
;MQLTMRKLAPALAVLTLALAGCQTPPKQGTDGAASGTTAPQTPAQPATASAVEFYVAQATTAPGLTEVKIPDGSLFIQRQPVLTRADLSEAAALVDRQGQNFVGLRFTEAGARKLNEVSSQNIGNMLALVIDRELVAAPRIAEPLNRGVLAFGVPSAQAASDIAAKIRGDQGQAAPANGAAPAAPAKPAPAAPAPAAPR
;
A
#
# COMPACT_ATOMS: atom_id res chain seq x y z
N MET A 1 -37.74 -46.93 8.56
CA MET A 1 -37.12 -47.58 9.74
C MET A 1 -36.16 -46.55 10.34
N GLN A 2 -36.61 -45.57 11.14
CA GLN A 2 -36.92 -45.60 12.59
C GLN A 2 -35.72 -46.05 13.47
N LEU A 3 -35.09 -45.09 14.16
CA LEU A 3 -34.74 -45.11 15.62
C LEU A 3 -33.87 -43.86 15.96
N THR A 4 -34.38 -42.81 16.62
CA THR A 4 -34.53 -42.60 18.10
C THR A 4 -33.38 -41.72 18.65
N MET A 5 -33.54 -40.39 18.76
CA MET A 5 -34.10 -39.55 19.85
C MET A 5 -33.29 -39.42 21.16
N ARG A 6 -33.00 -38.14 21.50
CA ARG A 6 -33.07 -37.41 22.80
C ARG A 6 -32.32 -37.95 24.04
N LYS A 7 -31.45 -37.09 24.63
CA LYS A 7 -31.38 -36.80 26.09
C LYS A 7 -30.81 -35.36 26.30
N LEU A 8 -31.59 -34.39 26.77
CA LEU A 8 -31.97 -34.05 28.16
C LEU A 8 -30.84 -33.39 28.98
N ALA A 9 -31.03 -32.10 29.26
CA ALA A 9 -30.36 -31.33 30.31
C ALA A 9 -30.70 -31.86 31.71
N PRO A 10 -29.96 -31.44 32.76
CA PRO A 10 -30.65 -30.77 33.86
C PRO A 10 -29.88 -29.55 34.44
N ALA A 11 -30.67 -28.75 35.16
CA ALA A 11 -30.35 -27.48 35.79
C ALA A 11 -30.02 -27.61 37.30
N LEU A 12 -29.68 -26.45 37.92
CA LEU A 12 -29.65 -26.14 39.37
C LEU A 12 -28.54 -26.79 40.23
N ALA A 13 -27.97 -26.20 41.29
CA ALA A 13 -27.98 -24.86 41.91
C ALA A 13 -27.04 -24.88 43.17
N VAL A 14 -26.87 -23.71 43.80
CA VAL A 14 -26.55 -23.45 45.25
C VAL A 14 -25.04 -23.35 45.61
N LEU A 15 -24.45 -22.15 45.84
CA LEU A 15 -24.50 -21.18 46.96
C LEU A 15 -23.49 -21.46 48.10
N THR A 16 -22.60 -20.49 48.40
CA THR A 16 -21.96 -20.17 49.72
C THR A 16 -20.86 -19.12 49.48
N LEU A 17 -21.12 -17.80 49.55
CA LEU A 17 -21.17 -16.92 50.72
C LEU A 17 -19.91 -16.94 51.63
N ALA A 18 -19.03 -15.95 51.47
CA ALA A 18 -18.09 -15.52 52.52
C ALA A 18 -18.01 -13.98 52.56
N LEU A 19 -18.50 -13.44 53.67
CA LEU A 19 -18.46 -12.04 54.09
C LEU A 19 -17.05 -11.67 54.57
N ALA A 20 -16.49 -10.58 54.02
CA ALA A 20 -15.51 -9.76 54.73
C ALA A 20 -15.76 -8.29 54.36
N GLY A 21 -16.17 -7.50 55.35
CA GLY A 21 -16.48 -6.08 55.20
C GLY A 21 -15.24 -5.19 55.24
N CYS A 22 -15.34 -4.06 54.54
CA CYS A 22 -14.74 -2.77 54.92
C CYS A 22 -15.63 -1.66 54.34
N GLN A 23 -16.13 -0.80 55.23
CA GLN A 23 -16.93 0.39 54.94
C GLN A 23 -16.02 1.57 54.56
N THR A 24 -16.22 2.17 53.39
CA THR A 24 -15.83 3.56 53.09
C THR A 24 -16.94 4.21 52.25
N PRO A 25 -17.57 5.32 52.70
CA PRO A 25 -18.65 5.98 51.97
C PRO A 25 -18.16 6.77 50.73
N PRO A 26 -19.02 6.94 49.71
CA PRO A 26 -18.62 7.36 48.36
C PRO A 26 -18.61 8.89 48.19
N LYS A 27 -17.65 9.40 47.41
CA LYS A 27 -17.83 10.64 46.65
C LYS A 27 -18.20 10.27 45.22
N GLN A 28 -19.43 10.60 44.88
CA GLN A 28 -20.11 10.44 43.60
C GLN A 28 -19.33 11.14 42.48
N GLY A 29 -18.84 10.35 41.54
CA GLY A 29 -18.19 10.75 40.30
C GLY A 29 -18.47 9.66 39.28
N THR A 30 -19.38 9.99 38.39
CA THR A 30 -20.19 9.15 37.51
C THR A 30 -19.36 8.53 36.38
N ASP A 31 -19.62 7.23 36.16
CA ASP A 31 -19.46 6.44 34.93
C ASP A 31 -18.05 5.99 34.44
N GLY A 32 -17.87 4.66 34.41
CA GLY A 32 -17.08 4.02 33.35
C GLY A 32 -16.04 2.95 33.73
N ALA A 33 -16.26 2.11 34.75
CA ALA A 33 -15.48 0.88 34.88
C ALA A 33 -16.11 -0.25 34.04
N ALA A 34 -15.37 -0.74 33.06
CA ALA A 34 -15.52 -2.11 32.57
C ALA A 34 -14.14 -2.75 32.47
N SER A 35 -13.79 -3.45 33.53
CA SER A 35 -12.82 -4.54 33.47
C SER A 35 -13.35 -5.57 32.47
N GLY A 36 -12.61 -5.78 31.39
CA GLY A 36 -12.81 -6.88 30.46
C GLY A 36 -11.45 -7.54 30.20
N THR A 37 -11.25 -8.71 30.80
CA THR A 37 -10.43 -9.82 30.30
C THR A 37 -9.10 -9.47 29.63
N THR A 38 -8.00 -9.72 30.34
CA THR A 38 -6.71 -10.06 29.74
C THR A 38 -6.87 -11.35 28.91
N ALA A 39 -7.33 -11.21 27.67
CA ALA A 39 -7.16 -12.23 26.65
C ALA A 39 -5.65 -12.36 26.38
N PRO A 40 -5.15 -13.56 25.99
CA PRO A 40 -3.84 -13.65 25.37
C PRO A 40 -3.80 -12.60 24.27
N GLN A 41 -2.90 -11.64 24.42
CA GLN A 41 -2.64 -10.61 23.44
C GLN A 41 -2.29 -11.38 22.16
N THR A 42 -3.26 -11.48 21.24
CA THR A 42 -2.96 -11.72 19.84
C THR A 42 -1.88 -10.69 19.53
N PRO A 43 -0.69 -11.09 19.05
CA PRO A 43 0.43 -10.15 18.91
C PRO A 43 -0.13 -8.93 18.20
N ALA A 44 -0.08 -7.79 18.89
CA ALA A 44 -0.64 -6.54 18.41
C ALA A 44 -0.12 -6.38 16.99
N GLN A 45 -1.00 -6.68 16.03
CA GLN A 45 -0.65 -6.67 14.63
C GLN A 45 -0.27 -5.22 14.42
N PRO A 46 1.01 -4.92 14.18
CA PRO A 46 1.42 -3.54 14.16
C PRO A 46 0.51 -2.90 13.13
N ALA A 47 -0.04 -1.73 13.44
CA ALA A 47 -0.62 -0.86 12.42
C ALA A 47 0.57 -0.46 11.52
N THR A 48 0.99 -1.41 10.70
CA THR A 48 2.19 -1.38 9.89
C THR A 48 1.87 -0.45 8.75
N ALA A 49 2.71 0.57 8.57
CA ALA A 49 2.74 1.42 7.40
C ALA A 49 2.32 0.63 6.14
N SER A 50 1.47 1.23 5.30
CA SER A 50 0.97 0.61 4.06
C SER A 50 2.06 -0.22 3.41
N ALA A 51 1.85 -1.53 3.40
CA ALA A 51 2.84 -2.48 2.93
C ALA A 51 2.89 -2.37 1.40
N VAL A 52 3.85 -1.58 0.89
CA VAL A 52 4.11 -1.44 -0.54
C VAL A 52 5.12 -2.50 -0.95
N GLU A 53 4.70 -3.37 -1.84
CA GLU A 53 5.47 -4.51 -2.29
C GLU A 53 5.40 -4.64 -3.80
N PHE A 54 6.53 -4.95 -4.42
CA PHE A 54 6.62 -5.20 -5.85
C PHE A 54 6.93 -6.67 -6.08
N TYR A 55 6.20 -7.28 -7.00
CA TYR A 55 6.35 -8.67 -7.35
C TYR A 55 6.50 -8.83 -8.86
N VAL A 56 7.27 -9.81 -9.29
CA VAL A 56 7.26 -10.21 -10.70
C VAL A 56 6.02 -11.07 -10.93
N ALA A 57 5.28 -10.74 -11.99
CA ALA A 57 4.06 -11.41 -12.38
C ALA A 57 4.08 -11.81 -13.86
N GLN A 58 3.42 -12.91 -14.20
CA GLN A 58 3.43 -13.49 -15.54
C GLN A 58 2.03 -13.96 -15.92
N ALA A 59 1.70 -13.90 -17.22
CA ALA A 59 0.42 -14.41 -17.73
C ALA A 59 0.36 -15.95 -17.84
N THR A 60 1.50 -16.64 -17.70
CA THR A 60 1.61 -18.09 -17.83
C THR A 60 1.97 -18.72 -16.49
N THR A 61 1.34 -19.86 -16.20
CA THR A 61 1.61 -20.67 -15.00
C THR A 61 3.05 -21.17 -15.00
N ALA A 62 3.78 -20.93 -13.90
CA ALA A 62 5.08 -21.52 -13.66
C ALA A 62 5.20 -22.01 -12.20
N PRO A 63 6.07 -23.00 -11.94
CA PRO A 63 6.23 -23.56 -10.60
C PRO A 63 6.72 -22.48 -9.61
N GLY A 64 6.07 -22.38 -8.45
CA GLY A 64 6.43 -21.42 -7.40
C GLY A 64 5.71 -20.07 -7.45
N LEU A 65 4.83 -19.85 -8.43
CA LEU A 65 3.97 -18.66 -8.46
C LEU A 65 2.60 -18.92 -7.84
N THR A 66 2.04 -17.90 -7.21
CA THR A 66 0.68 -17.87 -6.68
C THR A 66 -0.28 -17.29 -7.72
N GLU A 67 -1.37 -18.00 -7.99
CA GLU A 67 -2.41 -17.54 -8.92
C GLU A 67 -3.30 -16.47 -8.24
N VAL A 68 -3.45 -15.33 -8.91
CA VAL A 68 -4.40 -14.27 -8.56
C VAL A 68 -5.40 -14.14 -9.71
N LYS A 69 -6.70 -14.29 -9.42
CA LYS A 69 -7.76 -14.11 -10.42
C LYS A 69 -8.01 -12.62 -10.66
N ILE A 70 -7.92 -12.21 -11.92
CA ILE A 70 -8.26 -10.88 -12.42
C ILE A 70 -9.39 -11.00 -13.45
N PRO A 71 -10.14 -9.93 -13.75
CA PRO A 71 -11.28 -9.98 -14.68
C PRO A 71 -10.92 -10.52 -16.08
N ASP A 72 -9.67 -10.32 -16.50
CA ASP A 72 -9.12 -10.72 -17.81
C ASP A 72 -8.42 -12.10 -17.79
N GLY A 73 -8.41 -12.83 -16.66
CA GLY A 73 -7.81 -14.16 -16.56
C GLY A 73 -7.11 -14.45 -15.23
N SER A 74 -6.01 -15.21 -15.29
CA SER A 74 -5.21 -15.58 -14.12
C SER A 74 -3.82 -14.96 -14.21
N LEU A 75 -3.43 -14.20 -13.19
CA LEU A 75 -2.10 -13.63 -13.06
C LEU A 75 -1.28 -14.45 -12.06
N PHE A 76 -0.11 -14.92 -12.48
CA PHE A 76 0.78 -15.69 -11.62
C PHE A 76 1.84 -14.76 -11.03
N ILE A 77 1.86 -14.60 -9.72
CA ILE A 77 2.74 -13.67 -8.99
C ILE A 77 3.76 -14.47 -8.18
N GLN A 78 5.02 -14.03 -8.15
CA GLN A 78 6.03 -14.67 -7.30
C GLN A 78 5.69 -14.55 -5.81
N ARG A 79 6.04 -15.57 -5.01
CA ARG A 79 5.75 -15.59 -3.57
C ARG A 79 6.52 -14.56 -2.74
N GLN A 80 7.65 -14.06 -3.24
CA GLN A 80 8.50 -13.12 -2.52
C GLN A 80 8.52 -11.76 -3.23
N PRO A 81 8.42 -10.65 -2.48
CA PRO A 81 8.55 -9.34 -3.06
C PRO A 81 10.00 -9.13 -3.50
N VAL A 82 10.16 -8.62 -4.72
CA VAL A 82 11.45 -8.28 -5.31
C VAL A 82 11.94 -6.90 -4.88
N LEU A 83 11.01 -5.97 -4.65
CA LEU A 83 11.27 -4.66 -4.06
C LEU A 83 10.17 -4.32 -3.05
N THR A 84 10.48 -3.41 -2.13
CA THR A 84 9.57 -2.97 -1.06
C THR A 84 9.54 -1.45 -0.94
N ARG A 85 8.71 -0.92 -0.05
CA ARG A 85 8.68 0.51 0.27
C ARG A 85 10.05 1.10 0.64
N ALA A 86 10.91 0.33 1.31
CA ALA A 86 12.24 0.78 1.73
C ALA A 86 13.18 1.06 0.54
N ASP A 87 12.90 0.46 -0.62
CA ASP A 87 13.65 0.65 -1.85
C ASP A 87 13.18 1.92 -2.63
N LEU A 88 12.10 2.56 -2.19
CA LEU A 88 11.56 3.79 -2.79
C LEU A 88 12.07 5.04 -2.07
N SER A 89 12.54 6.00 -2.84
CA SER A 89 12.88 7.35 -2.37
C SER A 89 11.68 8.29 -2.45
N GLU A 90 10.88 8.21 -3.52
CA GLU A 90 9.77 9.13 -3.76
C GLU A 90 8.62 8.48 -4.55
N ALA A 91 7.40 8.96 -4.33
CA ALA A 91 6.22 8.67 -5.14
C ALA A 91 5.42 9.96 -5.40
N ALA A 92 5.07 10.20 -6.66
CA ALA A 92 4.40 11.43 -7.11
C ALA A 92 3.36 11.15 -8.19
N ALA A 93 2.25 11.89 -8.15
CA ALA A 93 1.30 11.99 -9.24
C ALA A 93 1.86 12.93 -10.33
N LEU A 94 1.82 12.49 -11.58
CA LEU A 94 2.33 13.21 -12.74
C LEU A 94 1.23 13.33 -13.79
N VAL A 95 1.27 14.41 -14.57
CA VAL A 95 0.39 14.61 -15.73
C VAL A 95 1.26 14.99 -16.92
N ASP A 96 1.12 14.28 -18.03
CA ASP A 96 1.86 14.58 -19.26
C ASP A 96 1.23 15.76 -20.03
N ARG A 97 1.94 16.31 -21.03
CA ARG A 97 1.46 17.34 -21.95
C ARG A 97 0.12 17.00 -22.62
N GLN A 98 -0.16 15.71 -22.81
CA GLN A 98 -1.43 15.24 -23.39
C GLN A 98 -2.58 15.15 -22.37
N GLY A 99 -2.36 15.55 -21.11
CA GLY A 99 -3.35 15.43 -20.04
C GLY A 99 -3.52 14.00 -19.51
N GLN A 100 -2.64 13.08 -19.91
CA GLN A 100 -2.61 11.71 -19.40
C GLN A 100 -2.02 11.68 -18.00
N ASN A 101 -2.65 10.91 -17.10
CA ASN A 101 -2.27 10.85 -15.69
C ASN A 101 -1.37 9.64 -15.43
N PHE A 102 -0.34 9.83 -14.63
CA PHE A 102 0.65 8.82 -14.28
C PHE A 102 0.99 8.85 -12.80
N VAL A 103 1.44 7.73 -12.28
CA VAL A 103 2.16 7.67 -11.00
C VAL A 103 3.63 7.43 -11.30
N GLY A 104 4.47 8.36 -10.87
CA GLY A 104 5.92 8.27 -10.95
C GLY A 104 6.51 7.82 -9.62
N LEU A 105 7.36 6.79 -9.67
CA LEU A 105 8.09 6.25 -8.54
C LEU A 105 9.58 6.45 -8.77
N ARG A 106 10.27 6.96 -7.75
CA ARG A 106 11.73 7.04 -7.74
C ARG A 106 12.25 6.07 -6.69
N PHE A 107 13.26 5.30 -7.09
CA PHE A 107 13.92 4.34 -6.23
C PHE A 107 15.16 4.98 -5.59
N THR A 108 15.59 4.42 -4.46
CA THR A 108 16.90 4.72 -3.89
C THR A 108 18.01 4.13 -4.78
N GLU A 109 19.28 4.48 -4.55
CA GLU A 109 20.37 3.88 -5.34
C GLU A 109 20.39 2.35 -5.21
N ALA A 110 20.19 1.83 -4.00
CA ALA A 110 20.09 0.39 -3.76
C ALA A 110 18.86 -0.22 -4.45
N GLY A 111 17.71 0.44 -4.38
CA GLY A 111 16.49 0.01 -5.05
C GLY A 111 16.61 0.03 -6.57
N ALA A 112 17.28 1.03 -7.15
CA ALA A 112 17.52 1.14 -8.58
C ALA A 112 18.40 0.00 -9.12
N ARG A 113 19.42 -0.42 -8.35
CA ARG A 113 20.27 -1.58 -8.69
C ARG A 113 19.44 -2.87 -8.71
N LYS A 114 18.68 -3.14 -7.64
CA LYS A 114 17.76 -4.29 -7.57
C LYS A 114 16.74 -4.28 -8.71
N LEU A 115 16.13 -3.12 -8.97
CA LEU A 115 15.16 -2.94 -10.04
C LEU A 115 15.79 -3.24 -11.40
N ASN A 116 17.02 -2.82 -11.64
CA ASN A 116 17.73 -3.13 -12.87
C ASN A 116 18.01 -4.64 -13.01
N GLU A 117 18.48 -5.31 -11.96
CA GLU A 117 18.73 -6.75 -12.00
C GLU A 117 17.44 -7.53 -12.27
N VAL A 118 16.37 -7.21 -11.55
CA VAL A 118 15.07 -7.86 -11.69
C VAL A 118 14.47 -7.58 -13.06
N SER A 119 14.46 -6.33 -13.53
CA SER A 119 13.88 -6.00 -14.84
C SER A 119 14.66 -6.63 -15.99
N SER A 120 15.99 -6.63 -15.94
CA SER A 120 16.85 -7.27 -16.95
C SER A 120 16.58 -8.77 -17.11
N GLN A 121 16.23 -9.46 -16.02
CA GLN A 121 15.93 -10.90 -16.02
C GLN A 121 14.46 -11.21 -16.38
N ASN A 122 13.58 -10.20 -16.36
CA ASN A 122 12.13 -10.38 -16.47
C ASN A 122 11.53 -9.54 -17.61
N ILE A 123 12.30 -9.31 -18.68
CA ILE A 123 11.82 -8.62 -19.88
C ILE A 123 10.63 -9.40 -20.48
N GLY A 124 9.53 -8.70 -20.72
CA GLY A 124 8.28 -9.27 -21.24
C GLY A 124 7.29 -9.71 -20.16
N ASN A 125 7.73 -9.85 -18.91
CA ASN A 125 6.87 -10.10 -17.75
C ASN A 125 6.29 -8.78 -17.22
N MET A 126 5.42 -8.86 -16.20
CA MET A 126 4.81 -7.70 -15.55
C MET A 126 5.38 -7.50 -14.16
N LEU A 127 5.43 -6.25 -13.73
CA LEU A 127 5.81 -5.87 -12.38
C LEU A 127 4.55 -5.49 -11.60
N ALA A 128 4.05 -6.41 -10.79
CA ALA A 128 2.87 -6.20 -9.97
C ALA A 128 3.21 -5.33 -8.74
N LEU A 129 2.53 -4.20 -8.61
CA LEU A 129 2.54 -3.33 -7.44
C LEU A 129 1.35 -3.69 -6.55
N VAL A 130 1.66 -4.14 -5.34
CA VAL A 130 0.68 -4.49 -4.32
C VAL A 130 0.80 -3.49 -3.17
N ILE A 131 -0.33 -2.94 -2.74
CA ILE A 131 -0.42 -2.05 -1.58
C ILE A 131 -1.51 -2.61 -0.67
N ASP A 132 -1.20 -2.81 0.62
CA ASP A 132 -2.17 -3.31 1.60
C ASP A 132 -2.85 -4.64 1.18
N ARG A 133 -2.10 -5.49 0.45
CA ARG A 133 -2.54 -6.77 -0.16
C ARG A 133 -3.52 -6.63 -1.34
N GLU A 134 -3.71 -5.44 -1.88
CA GLU A 134 -4.47 -5.19 -3.10
C GLU A 134 -3.53 -4.95 -4.29
N LEU A 135 -3.80 -5.59 -5.43
CA LEU A 135 -3.08 -5.35 -6.67
C LEU A 135 -3.51 -4.00 -7.25
N VAL A 136 -2.62 -3.01 -7.20
CA VAL A 136 -2.91 -1.64 -7.64
C VAL A 136 -2.56 -1.44 -9.12
N ALA A 137 -1.41 -1.97 -9.56
CA ALA A 137 -0.96 -1.85 -10.94
C ALA A 137 -0.06 -3.02 -11.33
N ALA A 138 0.01 -3.33 -12.63
CA ALA A 138 0.92 -4.36 -13.15
C ALA A 138 1.53 -3.94 -14.50
N PRO A 139 2.35 -2.87 -14.56
CA PRO A 139 3.01 -2.47 -15.80
C PRO A 139 3.90 -3.57 -16.37
N ARG A 140 3.92 -3.69 -17.70
CA ARG A 140 4.79 -4.63 -18.40
C ARG A 140 6.23 -4.11 -18.43
N ILE A 141 7.18 -5.00 -18.15
CA ILE A 141 8.62 -4.73 -18.23
C ILE A 141 9.02 -4.85 -19.70
N ALA A 142 9.09 -3.72 -20.40
CA ALA A 142 9.48 -3.68 -21.82
C ALA A 142 11.00 -3.62 -22.01
N GLU A 143 11.72 -3.01 -21.08
CA GLU A 143 13.16 -2.78 -21.14
C GLU A 143 13.80 -2.80 -19.74
N PRO A 144 15.13 -2.96 -19.64
CA PRO A 144 15.84 -2.85 -18.36
C PRO A 144 15.66 -1.48 -17.70
N LEU A 145 15.15 -1.47 -16.48
CA LEU A 145 14.86 -0.25 -15.71
C LEU A 145 16.10 0.25 -14.94
N ASN A 146 17.12 0.69 -15.67
CA ASN A 146 18.38 1.19 -15.10
C ASN A 146 18.32 2.64 -14.57
N ARG A 147 17.25 3.39 -14.90
CA ARG A 147 17.12 4.80 -14.51
C ARG A 147 16.67 5.01 -13.06
N GLY A 148 16.35 3.93 -12.34
CA GLY A 148 15.82 4.02 -10.97
C GLY A 148 14.48 4.75 -10.88
N VAL A 149 13.73 4.80 -11.99
CA VAL A 149 12.39 5.38 -12.05
C VAL A 149 11.43 4.42 -12.73
N LEU A 150 10.20 4.38 -12.23
CA LEU A 150 9.09 3.63 -12.82
C LEU A 150 7.89 4.56 -12.93
N ALA A 151 7.23 4.55 -14.09
CA ALA A 151 6.00 5.30 -14.29
C ALA A 151 4.94 4.38 -14.89
N PHE A 152 3.71 4.48 -14.39
CA PHE A 152 2.56 3.75 -14.94
C PHE A 152 1.34 4.68 -15.04
N GLY A 153 0.54 4.46 -16.09
CA GLY A 153 -0.65 5.25 -16.37
C GLY A 153 -1.81 4.89 -15.45
N VAL A 154 -2.63 5.89 -15.12
CA VAL A 154 -3.81 5.75 -14.26
C VAL A 154 -5.01 6.52 -14.85
N PRO A 155 -6.25 6.10 -14.54
CA PRO A 155 -7.43 6.65 -15.21
C PRO A 155 -7.75 8.11 -14.86
N SER A 156 -7.24 8.63 -13.73
CA SER A 156 -7.54 9.99 -13.28
C SER A 156 -6.42 10.58 -12.42
N ALA A 157 -6.34 11.92 -12.36
CA ALA A 157 -5.41 12.65 -11.48
C ALA A 157 -5.66 12.35 -10.00
N GLN A 158 -6.92 12.14 -9.61
CA GLN A 158 -7.29 11.78 -8.25
C GLN A 158 -6.76 10.38 -7.89
N ALA A 159 -6.89 9.40 -8.80
CA ALA A 159 -6.32 8.08 -8.61
C ALA A 159 -4.79 8.13 -8.50
N ALA A 160 -4.13 8.94 -9.34
CA ALA A 160 -2.69 9.15 -9.26
C ALA A 160 -2.26 9.65 -7.87
N SER A 161 -2.98 10.64 -7.35
CA SER A 161 -2.70 11.29 -6.07
C SER A 161 -2.94 10.34 -4.89
N ASP A 162 -4.06 9.61 -4.88
CA ASP A 162 -4.36 8.60 -3.86
C ASP A 162 -3.28 7.50 -3.83
N ILE A 163 -2.96 6.92 -4.99
CA ILE A 163 -1.94 5.86 -5.07
C ILE A 163 -0.57 6.38 -4.59
N ALA A 164 -0.15 7.58 -5.00
CA ALA A 164 1.13 8.14 -4.56
C ALA A 164 1.17 8.39 -3.04
N ALA A 165 0.06 8.86 -2.45
CA ALA A 165 -0.05 9.06 -1.00
C ALA A 165 0.01 7.73 -0.23
N LYS A 166 -0.72 6.71 -0.71
CA LYS A 166 -0.68 5.34 -0.15
C LYS A 166 0.72 4.76 -0.18
N ILE A 167 1.45 4.96 -1.28
CA ILE A 167 2.82 4.48 -1.41
C ILE A 167 3.73 5.20 -0.41
N ARG A 168 3.57 6.52 -0.24
CA ARG A 168 4.39 7.29 0.69
C ARG A 168 4.21 6.84 2.14
N GLY A 169 3.02 6.36 2.49
CA GLY A 169 2.58 6.05 3.85
C GLY A 169 1.78 7.19 4.49
N ASP A 170 1.36 8.19 3.71
CA ASP A 170 0.59 9.37 4.15
C ASP A 170 -0.92 9.07 4.20
N GLN A 171 -1.29 7.90 4.73
CA GLN A 171 -2.68 7.48 4.91
C GLN A 171 -3.32 8.28 6.06
N GLY A 172 -3.57 9.56 5.82
CA GLY A 172 -4.01 10.46 6.88
C GLY A 172 -4.17 11.93 6.51
N GLN A 173 -4.01 12.34 5.26
CA GLN A 173 -4.50 13.65 4.84
C GLN A 173 -4.91 13.59 3.37
N ALA A 174 -6.21 13.44 3.12
CA ALA A 174 -6.78 13.85 1.84
C ALA A 174 -6.35 15.31 1.62
N ALA A 175 -5.44 15.55 0.67
CA ALA A 175 -5.12 16.91 0.27
C ALA A 175 -6.45 17.56 -0.19
N PRO A 176 -6.85 18.72 0.36
CA PRO A 176 -8.03 19.39 -0.12
C PRO A 176 -7.82 19.67 -1.61
N ALA A 177 -8.79 19.27 -2.42
CA ALA A 177 -8.91 19.67 -3.80
C ALA A 177 -9.13 21.19 -3.85
N ASN A 178 -8.07 21.96 -3.67
CA ASN A 178 -8.04 23.37 -4.00
C ASN A 178 -6.82 23.61 -4.88
N GLY A 179 -7.08 24.11 -6.08
CA GLY A 179 -6.13 24.18 -7.17
C GLY A 179 -4.78 24.80 -6.78
N ALA A 180 -3.71 24.07 -7.04
CA ALA A 180 -2.38 24.61 -7.17
C ALA A 180 -1.57 23.64 -8.03
N ALA A 181 -1.40 23.99 -9.30
CA ALA A 181 -0.31 23.46 -10.11
C ALA A 181 1.02 23.74 -9.38
N PRO A 182 1.90 22.75 -9.17
CA PRO A 182 3.25 23.05 -8.76
C PRO A 182 3.97 23.70 -9.95
N ALA A 183 4.33 24.96 -9.75
CA ALA A 183 5.27 25.70 -10.56
C ALA A 183 6.52 24.84 -10.83
N ALA A 184 6.77 24.55 -12.11
CA ALA A 184 8.08 24.08 -12.53
C ALA A 184 9.13 25.18 -12.24
N PRO A 185 10.31 24.83 -11.68
CA PRO A 185 11.34 25.82 -11.43
C PRO A 185 11.84 26.44 -12.74
N ALA A 186 12.03 27.75 -12.67
CA ALA A 186 12.53 28.63 -13.71
C ALA A 186 13.78 28.08 -14.41
N LYS A 187 13.76 28.08 -15.74
CA LYS A 187 15.01 28.21 -16.51
C LYS A 187 15.38 29.69 -16.51
N PRO A 188 16.59 30.09 -16.07
CA PRO A 188 17.03 31.46 -16.25
C PRO A 188 17.30 31.71 -17.74
N ALA A 189 16.76 32.82 -18.24
CA ALA A 189 17.30 33.45 -19.44
C ALA A 189 18.77 33.84 -19.19
N PRO A 190 19.62 33.76 -20.22
CA PRO A 190 20.45 34.91 -20.55
C PRO A 190 20.17 35.32 -22.00
N ALA A 191 19.71 36.55 -22.21
CA ALA A 191 20.55 37.67 -22.63
C ALA A 191 20.75 37.73 -24.16
N ALA A 192 19.86 38.46 -24.83
CA ALA A 192 20.30 39.40 -25.85
C ALA A 192 20.88 40.64 -25.13
N PRO A 193 21.63 41.57 -25.74
CA PRO A 193 21.94 41.71 -27.17
C PRO A 193 23.43 42.01 -27.47
N ALA A 194 23.85 41.93 -28.74
CA ALA A 194 25.01 42.70 -29.21
C ALA A 194 24.84 43.07 -30.69
N PRO A 195 24.90 44.38 -31.04
CA PRO A 195 24.87 44.89 -32.40
C PRO A 195 26.29 45.08 -32.97
N ALA A 196 26.36 45.51 -34.25
CA ALA A 196 27.52 46.03 -35.01
C ALA A 196 28.13 45.05 -36.04
N ALA A 197 28.48 45.39 -37.28
CA ALA A 197 28.25 46.57 -38.15
C ALA A 197 28.73 46.19 -39.60
N PRO A 198 28.96 47.11 -40.55
CA PRO A 198 28.71 46.94 -41.99
C PRO A 198 29.93 46.44 -42.79
N ARG A 199 29.72 46.03 -44.05
CA ARG A 199 30.45 46.46 -45.26
C ARG A 199 29.60 46.23 -46.50
#